data_AF-A0A0M0W7X7-F1
#
_entry.id   AF-A0A0M0W7X7-F1
#
_cell.length_a   1.000
_cell.length_b   1.000
_cell.length_c   1.000
_cell.angle_alpha   90.00
_cell.angle_beta   90.00
_cell.angle_gamma   90.00
#
_symmetry.space_group_name_H-M   'P 1'
#
loop_
_entity.id
_entity.type
_entity.pdbx_description
1 polymer ?
#
loop_
_entity_poly.entity_id
_entity_poly.type
_entity_poly.pdbx_seq_one_letter_code
_entity_poly.pdbx_strand_id
1 'polypeptide(L)'
;MGAEMKKLTAQQRLFLRAGSVINDFERNNFKVSADVASRAEELKPQLLYMVRYDKSFRFEAELFLNGLVLATKQAKGQDVLAEFKAVCERINAALEARC
;
A
#
# COMPACT_ATOMS: atom_id res chain seq x y z
N MET A 1 24.79 -7.70 -24.94
CA MET A 1 23.54 -8.33 -24.46
C MET A 1 22.84 -7.31 -23.56
N GLY A 2 21.88 -6.57 -24.10
CA GLY A 2 21.14 -5.56 -23.35
C GLY A 2 20.15 -6.24 -22.42
N ALA A 3 20.21 -5.94 -21.13
CA ALA A 3 19.22 -6.39 -20.17
C ALA A 3 17.85 -5.84 -20.60
N GLU A 4 16.97 -6.73 -21.09
CA GLU A 4 15.60 -6.37 -21.38
C GLU A 4 14.91 -6.06 -20.05
N MET A 5 14.79 -4.76 -19.76
CA MET A 5 14.15 -4.28 -18.54
C MET A 5 12.67 -4.68 -18.61
N LYS A 6 12.29 -5.79 -17.98
CA LYS A 6 10.90 -6.27 -17.97
C LYS A 6 10.00 -5.13 -17.52
N LYS A 7 9.13 -4.67 -18.42
CA LYS A 7 8.15 -3.63 -18.10
C LYS A 7 7.25 -4.17 -16.98
N LEU A 8 7.17 -3.41 -15.88
CA LEU A 8 6.27 -3.74 -14.78
C LEU A 8 4.83 -3.84 -15.29
N THR A 9 4.05 -4.77 -14.74
CA THR A 9 2.61 -4.83 -15.00
C THR A 9 1.90 -3.64 -14.37
N ALA A 10 0.64 -3.40 -14.76
CA ALA A 10 -0.17 -2.35 -14.13
C ALA A 10 -0.36 -2.60 -12.63
N GLN A 11 -0.54 -3.86 -12.23
CA GLN A 11 -0.66 -4.30 -10.85
C GLN A 11 0.63 -4.05 -10.06
N GLN A 12 1.78 -4.40 -10.62
CA GLN A 12 3.07 -4.14 -9.98
C GLN A 12 3.32 -2.64 -9.77
N ARG A 13 2.99 -1.80 -10.76
CA ARG A 13 3.06 -0.35 -10.59
C ARG A 13 2.11 0.16 -9.50
N LEU A 14 0.90 -0.39 -9.40
CA LEU A 14 -0.04 -0.03 -8.36
C LEU A 14 0.51 -0.37 -6.97
N PHE A 15 1.03 -1.58 -6.78
CA PHE A 15 1.62 -1.99 -5.50
C PHE A 15 2.85 -1.18 -5.13
N LEU A 16 3.71 -0.81 -6.08
CA LEU A 16 4.84 0.09 -5.82
C LEU A 16 4.37 1.47 -5.37
N ARG A 17 3.33 2.03 -6.00
CA ARG A 17 2.77 3.33 -5.59
C ARG A 17 2.16 3.25 -4.20
N ALA A 18 1.37 2.21 -3.91
CA ALA A 18 0.77 2.00 -2.60
C ALA A 18 1.84 1.77 -1.51
N GLY A 19 2.85 0.96 -1.80
CA GLY A 19 4.00 0.73 -0.91
C GLY A 19 4.82 1.98 -0.65
N SER A 20 5.00 2.85 -1.65
CA SER A 20 5.65 4.14 -1.45
C SER A 20 4.90 5.03 -0.46
N VAL A 21 3.56 5.07 -0.53
CA VAL A 21 2.74 5.84 0.41
C VAL A 21 2.82 5.27 1.83
N ILE A 22 2.82 3.94 1.95
CA ILE A 22 2.97 3.24 3.24
C ILE A 22 4.37 3.49 3.85
N ASN A 23 5.42 3.41 3.04
CA ASN A 23 6.80 3.70 3.48
C ASN A 23 6.99 5.17 3.83
N ASP A 24 6.39 6.10 3.08
CA ASP A 24 6.42 7.53 3.42
C ASP A 24 5.82 7.78 4.80
N PHE A 25 4.78 7.03 5.17
CA PHE A 25 4.16 7.13 6.48
C PHE A 25 5.06 6.59 7.61
N GLU A 26 5.69 5.44 7.40
CA GLU A 26 6.65 4.87 8.33
C GLU A 26 7.85 5.82 8.57
N ARG A 27 8.39 6.40 7.50
CA ARG A 27 9.55 7.31 7.56
C ARG A 27 9.27 8.64 8.25
N ASN A 28 8.02 9.11 8.24
CA ASN A 28 7.63 10.37 8.87
C ASN A 28 7.15 10.19 10.33
N ASN A 29 7.61 9.14 11.02
CA ASN A 29 7.15 8.82 12.38
C ASN A 29 5.62 8.77 12.49
N PHE A 30 4.94 8.23 11.47
CA PHE A 30 3.49 8.08 11.47
C PHE A 30 2.72 9.42 11.52
N LYS A 31 3.36 10.54 11.13
CA LYS A 31 2.72 11.83 10.90
C LYS A 31 2.34 11.97 9.43
N VAL A 32 1.06 12.13 9.14
CA VAL A 32 0.56 12.25 7.77
C VAL A 32 0.55 13.71 7.35
N SER A 33 1.23 14.04 6.26
CA SER A 33 0.99 15.29 5.54
C SER A 33 -0.30 15.17 4.72
N ALA A 34 -1.00 16.28 4.49
CA ALA A 34 -2.19 16.29 3.64
C ALA A 34 -1.94 15.68 2.25
N ASP A 35 -0.72 15.83 1.73
CA ASP A 35 -0.26 15.22 0.47
C ASP A 35 -0.26 13.68 0.51
N VAL A 36 0.32 13.09 1.56
CA VAL A 36 0.34 11.63 1.74
C VAL A 36 -1.08 11.07 1.87
N ALA A 37 -1.97 11.78 2.57
CA ALA A 37 -3.38 11.42 2.69
C ALA A 37 -4.11 11.47 1.33
N SER A 38 -3.85 12.50 0.51
CA SER A 38 -4.43 12.62 -0.84
C SER A 38 -3.98 11.47 -1.73
N ARG A 39 -2.67 11.18 -1.76
CA ARG A 39 -2.11 10.06 -2.52
C ARG A 39 -2.68 8.72 -2.08
N ALA A 40 -2.92 8.54 -0.78
CA ALA A 40 -3.58 7.34 -0.24
C ALA A 40 -5.02 7.23 -0.78
N GLU A 41 -5.82 8.29 -0.74
CA GLU A 41 -7.19 8.29 -1.25
C GLU A 41 -7.27 8.01 -2.75
N GLU A 42 -6.35 8.54 -3.55
CA GLU A 42 -6.29 8.31 -5.00
C GLU A 42 -6.07 6.83 -5.39
N LEU A 43 -5.38 6.08 -4.54
CA LEU A 43 -5.00 4.68 -4.82
C LEU A 43 -6.05 3.68 -4.33
N LYS A 44 -6.88 4.02 -3.34
CA LYS A 44 -7.90 3.11 -2.77
C LYS A 44 -8.86 2.54 -3.81
N PRO A 45 -9.43 3.30 -4.77
CA PRO A 45 -10.37 2.74 -5.73
C PRO A 45 -9.76 1.64 -6.61
N GLN A 46 -8.49 1.80 -6.99
CA GLN A 46 -7.77 0.84 -7.83
C GLN A 46 -7.48 -0.45 -7.05
N LEU A 47 -7.07 -0.33 -5.78
CA LEU A 47 -6.88 -1.48 -4.91
C LEU A 47 -8.21 -2.17 -4.61
N LEU A 48 -9.28 -1.43 -4.34
CA LEU A 48 -10.62 -1.98 -4.13
C LEU A 48 -11.12 -2.75 -5.36
N TYR A 49 -10.85 -2.24 -6.56
CA TYR A 49 -11.14 -2.96 -7.80
C TYR A 49 -10.38 -4.28 -7.86
N MET A 50 -9.07 -4.29 -7.56
CA MET A 50 -8.28 -5.52 -7.52
C MET A 50 -8.78 -6.50 -6.46
N VAL A 51 -9.14 -6.03 -5.27
CA VAL A 51 -9.74 -6.88 -4.22
C VAL A 51 -11.00 -7.59 -4.73
N ARG A 52 -11.84 -6.88 -5.48
CA ARG A 52 -13.11 -7.42 -5.99
C ARG A 52 -12.94 -8.36 -7.18
N TYR A 53 -12.01 -8.06 -8.08
CA TYR A 53 -12.00 -8.68 -9.40
C TYR A 53 -10.71 -9.44 -9.75
N ASP A 54 -9.60 -9.21 -9.06
CA ASP A 54 -8.31 -9.85 -9.32
C ASP A 54 -8.00 -10.93 -8.27
N LYS A 55 -8.37 -12.19 -8.56
CA LYS A 55 -8.15 -13.32 -7.63
C LYS A 55 -6.67 -13.58 -7.35
N SER A 56 -5.76 -13.25 -8.26
CA SER A 56 -4.33 -13.54 -8.14
C SER A 56 -3.61 -12.57 -7.21
N PHE A 57 -4.17 -11.39 -6.99
CA PHE A 57 -3.57 -10.33 -6.17
C PHE A 57 -4.52 -9.80 -5.09
N ARG A 58 -5.66 -10.47 -4.89
CA ARG A 58 -6.68 -10.05 -3.95
C ARG A 58 -6.12 -9.84 -2.54
N PHE A 59 -5.34 -10.81 -2.05
CA PHE A 59 -4.80 -10.77 -0.70
C PHE A 59 -3.85 -9.59 -0.49
N GLU A 60 -2.92 -9.37 -1.42
CA GLU A 60 -2.01 -8.23 -1.38
C GLU A 60 -2.79 -6.91 -1.51
N ALA A 61 -3.74 -6.84 -2.44
CA ALA A 61 -4.59 -5.67 -2.61
C ALA A 61 -5.37 -5.32 -1.34
N GLU A 62 -5.86 -6.31 -0.58
CA GLU A 62 -6.51 -6.11 0.72
C GLU A 62 -5.54 -5.54 1.76
N LEU A 63 -4.30 -6.05 1.83
CA LEU A 63 -3.29 -5.55 2.76
C LEU A 63 -2.89 -4.10 2.46
N PHE A 64 -2.58 -3.79 1.19
CA PHE A 64 -2.23 -2.43 0.77
C PHE A 64 -3.43 -1.48 0.97
N LEU A 65 -4.66 -1.90 0.65
CA LEU A 65 -5.86 -1.10 0.88
C LEU A 65 -6.04 -0.77 2.37
N ASN A 66 -5.86 -1.75 3.26
CA ASN A 66 -5.93 -1.53 4.70
C ASN A 66 -4.87 -0.54 5.17
N GLY A 67 -3.63 -0.65 4.68
CA GLY A 67 -2.56 0.31 4.99
C GLY A 67 -2.94 1.74 4.61
N LEU A 68 -3.47 1.94 3.39
CA LEU A 68 -3.91 3.26 2.94
C LEU A 68 -5.09 3.81 3.73
N VAL A 69 -6.04 2.97 4.14
CA VAL A 69 -7.17 3.38 4.98
C VAL A 69 -6.68 3.85 6.35
N LEU A 70 -5.78 3.11 6.98
CA LEU A 70 -5.18 3.48 8.25
C LEU A 70 -4.38 4.78 8.12
N ALA A 71 -3.59 4.96 7.06
CA ALA A 71 -2.91 6.23 6.80
C ALA A 71 -3.89 7.41 6.72
N THR A 72 -5.02 7.28 6.02
CA THR A 72 -6.03 8.35 6.01
C THR A 72 -6.67 8.58 7.38
N LYS A 73 -6.95 7.52 8.16
CA LYS A 73 -7.49 7.65 9.51
C LYS A 73 -6.54 8.42 10.43
N GLN A 74 -5.25 8.11 10.38
CA GLN A 74 -4.23 8.86 11.10
C GLN A 74 -4.19 10.34 10.68
N ALA A 75 -4.33 10.63 9.39
CA ALA A 75 -4.38 12.01 8.88
C ALA A 75 -5.54 12.82 9.46
N LYS A 76 -6.63 12.13 9.84
CA LYS A 76 -7.80 12.72 10.50
C LYS A 76 -7.65 12.78 12.03
N GLY A 77 -6.47 12.47 12.57
CA GLY A 77 -6.18 12.51 13.99
C GLY A 77 -6.60 11.27 14.79
N GLN A 78 -6.97 10.17 14.13
CA GLN A 78 -7.25 8.91 14.82
C GLN A 78 -5.94 8.21 15.18
N ASP A 79 -5.84 7.63 16.38
CA ASP A 79 -4.70 6.80 16.75
C ASP A 79 -4.84 5.40 16.17
N VAL A 80 -4.08 5.12 15.11
CA VAL A 80 -4.07 3.81 14.42
C VAL A 80 -2.66 3.21 14.34
N LEU A 81 -1.74 3.67 15.19
CA LEU A 81 -0.31 3.31 15.09
C LEU A 81 -0.06 1.81 15.18
N ALA A 82 -0.68 1.15 16.16
CA ALA A 82 -0.51 -0.29 16.39
C ALA A 82 -1.06 -1.12 15.20
N GLU A 83 -2.23 -0.73 14.71
CA GLU A 83 -2.90 -1.38 13.58
C GLU A 83 -2.09 -1.20 12.29
N PHE A 84 -1.53 -0.01 12.09
CA PHE A 84 -0.70 0.26 10.92
C PHE A 84 0.57 -0.58 10.91
N LYS A 85 1.27 -0.68 12.06
CA LYS A 85 2.46 -1.53 12.19
C LYS A 85 2.15 -3.00 11.87
N ALA A 86 1.06 -3.52 12.41
CA ALA A 86 0.62 -4.90 12.14
C ALA A 86 0.33 -5.12 10.64
N VAL A 87 -0.20 -4.12 9.94
CA VAL A 87 -0.40 -4.19 8.49
C VAL A 87 0.93 -4.19 7.74
N CYS A 88 1.90 -3.36 8.11
CA CYS A 88 3.24 -3.36 7.50
C CYS A 88 3.93 -4.72 7.62
N GLU A 89 3.88 -5.34 8.80
CA GLU A 89 4.44 -6.68 9.02
C GLU A 89 3.80 -7.72 8.10
N ARG A 90 2.47 -7.67 7.95
CA ARG A 90 1.74 -8.57 7.05
C ARG A 90 2.08 -8.33 5.58
N ILE A 91 2.31 -7.08 5.17
CA ILE A 91 2.76 -6.76 3.80
C ILE A 91 4.14 -7.35 3.56
N ASN A 92 5.09 -7.15 4.47
CA ASN A 92 6.44 -7.70 4.35
C ASN A 92 6.42 -9.23 4.25
N ALA A 93 5.67 -9.90 5.12
CA ALA A 93 5.50 -11.35 5.07
C ALA A 93 4.88 -11.84 3.74
N ALA A 94 3.90 -11.10 3.20
CA ALA A 94 3.27 -11.44 1.92
C ALA A 94 4.22 -11.25 0.72
N LEU A 95 5.12 -10.27 0.79
CA LEU A 95 6.14 -10.04 -0.23
C LEU A 95 7.25 -11.09 -0.17
N GLU A 96 7.70 -11.45 1.04
CA GLU A 96 8.70 -12.50 1.25
C GLU A 96 8.22 -13.87 0.76
N ALA A 97 6.96 -14.21 0.99
CA ALA A 97 6.38 -15.48 0.53
C ALA A 97 6.27 -15.62 -1.01
N ARG A 98 6.52 -14.55 -1.78
CA ARG A 98 6.49 -14.53 -3.25
C ARG A 98 7.88 -14.47 -3.90
N CYS A 99 8.94 -14.29 -3.13
CA CYS A 99 10.34 -14.32 -3.58
C CYS A 99 10.90 -15.75 -3.53
#